data_AF-A0A964FFH9-F1
#
_entry.id   AF-A0A964FFH9-F1
#
_cell.length_a   1.000
_cell.length_b   1.000
_cell.length_c   1.000
_cell.angle_alpha   90.00
_cell.angle_beta   90.00
_cell.angle_gamma   90.00
#
_symmetry.space_group_name_H-M   'P 1'
#
loop_
_entity.id
_entity.type
_entity.pdbx_description
1 polymer ?
#
loop_
_entity_poly.entity_id
_entity_poly.type
_entity_poly.pdbx_seq_one_letter_code
_entity_poly.pdbx_strand_id
1 'polypeptide(L)'
;MTRYSNFGLTGKKAGKWSIITSLAAIALVGCSQAQLPEAKVEPAKSSKATLVSAKQNSQTLENLQKAYNGESNAHVMYLAFANKAEAEGYQDVANLFKAVARAEEIHRDNHAQVITDMGATPENNITTPQVNSTADNLDKSMGGNLSNAIKGESYERDSMYPEFIEQAKAENNAPALKTFELALAAETQHADLFSQVREDLDNRREASNSYFVCTVSGETFDHQPEAEACPSNPNGESLEQII
;
A
#
# COMPACT_ATOMS: atom_id res chain seq x y z
N MET A 1 11.86 44.53 -22.44
CA MET A 1 13.32 44.50 -22.27
C MET A 1 13.70 43.32 -21.41
N THR A 2 14.13 42.20 -22.00
CA THR A 2 14.97 41.22 -21.30
C THR A 2 15.82 40.52 -22.36
N ARG A 3 17.14 40.61 -22.18
CA ARG A 3 18.17 40.26 -23.17
C ARG A 3 18.57 38.79 -23.05
N TYR A 4 18.86 38.19 -24.21
CA TYR A 4 19.72 37.02 -24.38
C TYR A 4 21.12 37.22 -23.79
N SER A 5 21.71 36.15 -23.23
CA SER A 5 23.16 35.95 -23.16
C SER A 5 23.51 34.46 -23.16
N ASN A 6 24.16 34.03 -24.25
CA ASN A 6 25.01 32.83 -24.35
C ASN A 6 26.35 33.09 -23.63
N PHE A 7 26.94 32.09 -22.98
CA PHE A 7 28.39 31.88 -22.73
C PHE A 7 28.50 30.54 -21.97
N GLY A 8 29.39 29.57 -22.21
CA GLY A 8 30.55 29.43 -23.06
C GLY A 8 31.31 28.20 -22.52
N LEU A 9 31.58 27.21 -23.37
CA LEU A 9 32.45 26.07 -23.05
C LEU A 9 33.90 26.53 -22.87
N THR A 10 34.65 25.93 -21.95
CA THR A 10 36.05 25.45 -22.10
C THR A 10 36.67 25.13 -20.74
N GLY A 11 37.52 24.10 -20.68
CA GLY A 11 38.44 23.92 -19.55
C GLY A 11 38.92 22.50 -19.24
N LYS A 12 39.62 21.84 -20.19
CA LYS A 12 40.45 20.66 -19.90
C LYS A 12 41.60 21.03 -18.97
N LYS A 13 41.93 20.18 -17.97
CA LYS A 13 43.31 20.01 -17.48
C LYS A 13 43.61 18.53 -17.24
N ALA A 14 44.54 18.01 -18.05
CA ALA A 14 45.16 16.70 -17.90
C ALA A 14 46.33 16.81 -16.90
N GLY A 15 46.35 15.93 -15.90
CA GLY A 15 47.47 15.77 -14.98
C GLY A 15 48.50 14.80 -15.54
N LYS A 16 49.73 15.27 -15.68
CA LYS A 16 50.93 14.49 -16.06
C LYS A 16 51.28 13.50 -14.95
N TRP A 17 51.52 12.24 -15.29
CA TRP A 17 52.19 11.27 -14.41
C TRP A 17 53.56 10.92 -14.99
N SER A 18 54.59 11.21 -14.21
CA SER A 18 55.99 10.94 -14.53
C SER A 18 56.28 9.44 -14.53
N ILE A 19 57.09 9.04 -15.50
CA ILE A 19 57.65 7.70 -15.67
C ILE A 19 58.87 7.60 -14.74
N ILE A 20 58.87 6.64 -13.82
CA ILE A 20 60.08 6.20 -13.11
C ILE A 20 60.29 4.72 -13.42
N THR A 21 61.26 4.45 -14.28
CA THR A 21 61.87 3.16 -14.47
C THR A 21 62.75 2.82 -13.27
N SER A 22 62.54 1.68 -12.64
CA SER A 22 63.52 1.08 -11.74
C SER A 22 63.47 -0.44 -11.89
N LEU A 23 64.55 -0.98 -12.46
CA LEU A 23 64.88 -2.40 -12.43
C LEU A 23 65.13 -2.80 -10.98
N ALA A 24 64.45 -3.85 -10.52
CA ALA A 24 64.82 -4.56 -9.30
C ALA A 24 64.90 -6.07 -9.60
N ALA A 25 66.00 -6.66 -9.15
CA ALA A 25 66.48 -7.99 -9.45
C ALA A 25 65.54 -9.10 -8.96
N ILE A 26 65.43 -10.14 -9.77
CA ILE A 26 64.75 -11.41 -9.45
C ILE A 26 65.68 -12.20 -8.52
N ALA A 27 65.28 -12.36 -7.25
CA ALA A 27 65.82 -13.37 -6.36
C ALA A 27 64.82 -14.52 -6.27
N LEU A 28 65.21 -15.69 -6.76
CA LEU A 28 64.49 -16.95 -6.58
C LEU A 28 64.65 -17.40 -5.12
N VAL A 29 63.59 -17.27 -4.32
CA VAL A 29 63.49 -17.87 -2.98
C VAL A 29 62.54 -19.06 -3.06
N GLY A 30 63.02 -20.20 -2.55
CA GLY A 30 62.41 -21.51 -2.66
C GLY A 30 61.00 -21.60 -2.06
N CYS A 31 60.21 -22.45 -2.69
CA CYS A 31 58.89 -22.87 -2.23
C CYS A 31 59.05 -23.71 -0.96
N SER A 32 58.75 -23.15 0.21
CA SER A 32 58.50 -23.91 1.43
C SER A 32 57.01 -24.22 1.51
N GLN A 33 56.65 -25.50 1.53
CA GLN A 33 55.28 -25.97 1.69
C GLN A 33 54.77 -25.59 3.08
N ALA A 34 54.11 -24.44 3.18
CA ALA A 34 53.26 -24.13 4.32
C ALA A 34 51.97 -24.95 4.17
N GLN A 35 51.81 -25.91 5.08
CA GLN A 35 50.58 -26.67 5.25
C GLN A 35 49.49 -25.69 5.72
N LEU A 36 48.49 -25.46 4.87
CA LEU A 36 47.32 -24.64 5.22
C LEU A 36 46.60 -25.29 6.41
N PRO A 37 46.21 -24.52 7.44
CA PRO A 37 45.42 -25.08 8.52
C PRO A 37 44.08 -25.58 7.96
N GLU A 38 43.74 -26.83 8.25
CA GLU A 38 42.44 -27.40 7.93
C GLU A 38 41.35 -26.53 8.57
N ALA A 39 40.57 -25.85 7.73
CA ALA A 39 39.38 -25.16 8.15
C ALA A 39 38.41 -26.21 8.69
N LYS A 40 38.17 -26.21 10.00
CA LYS A 40 37.03 -26.91 10.61
C LYS A 40 35.76 -26.26 10.07
N VAL A 41 35.14 -26.91 9.10
CA VAL A 41 33.79 -26.56 8.64
C VAL A 41 32.83 -26.92 9.77
N GLU A 42 32.41 -25.92 10.55
CA GLU A 42 31.23 -26.08 11.40
C GLU A 42 30.00 -26.32 10.52
N PRO A 43 29.09 -27.23 10.91
CA PRO A 43 27.88 -27.48 10.14
C PRO A 43 27.01 -26.23 10.12
N ALA A 44 26.69 -25.74 8.92
CA ALA A 44 25.79 -24.61 8.71
C ALA A 44 24.45 -24.86 9.44
N LYS A 45 24.21 -24.11 10.51
CA LYS A 45 22.90 -24.08 11.16
C LYS A 45 21.86 -23.58 10.16
N SER A 46 20.74 -24.29 10.07
CA SER A 46 19.60 -24.12 9.17
C SER A 46 19.27 -22.66 8.82
N SER A 47 19.62 -22.24 7.61
CA SER A 47 19.39 -20.88 7.08
C SER A 47 17.91 -20.52 6.93
N LYS A 48 17.04 -21.52 6.76
CA LYS A 48 15.59 -21.32 6.56
C LYS A 48 14.90 -20.79 7.82
N ALA A 49 15.28 -21.26 9.01
CA ALA A 49 14.69 -20.81 10.26
C ALA A 49 15.06 -19.35 10.60
N THR A 50 16.30 -18.95 10.32
CA THR A 50 16.78 -17.58 10.54
C THR A 50 16.12 -16.58 9.58
N LEU A 51 15.91 -16.95 8.31
CA LEU A 51 15.23 -16.10 7.33
C LEU A 51 13.74 -15.91 7.64
N VAL A 52 13.05 -16.96 8.11
CA VAL A 52 11.65 -16.85 8.56
C VAL A 52 11.55 -15.95 9.79
N SER A 53 12.45 -16.12 10.77
CA SER A 53 12.48 -15.29 11.97
C SER A 53 12.80 -13.81 11.68
N ALA A 54 13.63 -13.51 10.68
CA ALA A 54 13.89 -12.14 10.25
C ALA A 54 12.67 -11.49 9.57
N LYS A 55 11.94 -12.23 8.73
CA LYS A 55 10.71 -11.75 8.07
C LYS A 55 9.59 -11.44 9.06
N GLN A 56 9.51 -12.22 10.15
CA GLN A 56 8.55 -12.03 11.25
C GLN A 56 8.83 -10.82 12.16
N ASN A 57 10.02 -10.22 12.11
CA ASN A 57 10.40 -9.06 12.94
C ASN A 57 10.64 -7.81 12.09
N SER A 58 9.94 -7.69 10.96
CA SER A 58 10.12 -6.62 9.99
C SER A 58 9.10 -5.49 10.18
N GLN A 59 9.50 -4.24 9.89
CA GLN A 59 8.58 -3.11 10.01
C GLN A 59 7.45 -3.22 8.97
N THR A 60 7.72 -3.81 7.80
CA THR A 60 6.67 -4.12 6.82
C THR A 60 5.63 -5.09 7.37
N LEU A 61 6.02 -6.12 8.15
CA LEU A 61 5.03 -7.00 8.76
C LEU A 61 4.15 -6.25 9.76
N GLU A 62 4.75 -5.39 10.60
CA GLU A 62 3.97 -4.56 11.52
C GLU A 62 3.01 -3.63 10.77
N ASN A 63 3.43 -3.07 9.64
CA ASN A 63 2.59 -2.21 8.82
C ASN A 63 1.44 -3.00 8.15
N LEU A 64 1.70 -4.22 7.67
CA LEU A 64 0.65 -5.11 7.18
C LEU A 64 -0.38 -5.43 8.27
N GLN A 65 0.05 -5.71 9.50
CA GLN A 65 -0.87 -5.95 10.62
C GLN A 65 -1.69 -4.71 10.97
N LYS A 66 -1.07 -3.51 10.94
CA LYS A 66 -1.78 -2.24 11.13
C LYS A 66 -2.84 -2.02 10.05
N ALA A 67 -2.47 -2.20 8.77
CA ALA A 67 -3.40 -2.09 7.65
C ALA A 67 -4.53 -3.11 7.78
N TYR A 68 -4.22 -4.41 7.91
CA TYR A 68 -5.20 -5.47 8.13
C TYR A 68 -6.22 -5.15 9.24
N ASN A 69 -5.75 -4.63 10.38
CA ASN A 69 -6.63 -4.21 11.47
C ASN A 69 -7.46 -2.97 11.12
N GLY A 70 -6.88 -1.99 10.42
CA GLY A 70 -7.57 -0.81 9.89
C GLY A 70 -8.71 -1.22 8.97
N GLU A 71 -8.40 -1.95 7.90
CA GLU A 71 -9.35 -2.46 6.91
C GLU A 71 -10.48 -3.29 7.53
N SER A 72 -10.12 -4.14 8.50
CA SER A 72 -11.11 -4.94 9.23
C SER A 72 -12.11 -4.06 9.99
N ASN A 73 -11.65 -2.96 10.60
CA ASN A 73 -12.51 -2.02 11.30
C ASN A 73 -13.31 -1.14 10.32
N ALA A 74 -12.68 -0.71 9.21
CA ALA A 74 -13.31 0.10 8.17
C ALA A 74 -14.47 -0.66 7.51
N HIS A 75 -14.28 -1.93 7.15
CA HIS A 75 -15.35 -2.81 6.66
C HIS A 75 -16.59 -2.81 7.57
N VAL A 76 -16.40 -3.09 8.86
CA VAL A 76 -17.50 -3.17 9.83
C VAL A 76 -18.15 -1.79 10.04
N MET A 77 -17.34 -0.73 10.04
CA MET A 77 -17.82 0.64 10.16
C MET A 77 -18.70 1.04 8.97
N TYR A 78 -18.26 0.75 7.74
CA TYR A 78 -19.01 1.12 6.54
C TYR A 78 -20.31 0.34 6.39
N LEU A 79 -20.37 -0.94 6.80
CA LEU A 79 -21.64 -1.65 6.92
C LEU A 79 -22.60 -0.98 7.91
N ALA A 80 -22.08 -0.50 9.04
CA ALA A 80 -22.89 0.22 10.02
C ALA A 80 -23.38 1.58 9.49
N PHE A 81 -22.55 2.28 8.71
CA PHE A 81 -22.92 3.54 8.04
C PHE A 81 -23.94 3.32 6.93
N ALA A 82 -23.82 2.23 6.17
CA ALA A 82 -24.81 1.85 5.16
C ALA A 82 -26.20 1.66 5.76
N ASN A 83 -26.30 0.92 6.87
CA ASN A 83 -27.56 0.71 7.58
C ASN A 83 -28.17 2.03 8.06
N LYS A 84 -27.34 2.97 8.50
CA LYS A 84 -27.78 4.30 8.92
C LYS A 84 -28.27 5.15 7.76
N ALA A 85 -27.56 5.16 6.65
CA ALA A 85 -27.95 5.85 5.42
C ALA A 85 -29.29 5.33 4.89
N GLU A 86 -29.47 4.00 4.87
CA GLU A 86 -30.73 3.36 4.47
C GLU A 86 -31.88 3.75 5.41
N ALA A 87 -31.65 3.74 6.72
CA ALA A 87 -32.64 4.15 7.72
C ALA A 87 -33.04 5.64 7.64
N GLU A 88 -32.14 6.50 7.15
CA GLU A 88 -32.41 7.93 6.91
C GLU A 88 -32.94 8.21 5.50
N GLY A 89 -33.12 7.19 4.66
CA GLY A 89 -33.65 7.30 3.31
C GLY A 89 -32.65 7.80 2.27
N TYR A 90 -31.35 7.61 2.50
CA TYR A 90 -30.27 7.89 1.53
C TYR A 90 -29.81 6.58 0.87
N GLN A 91 -30.62 6.02 -0.02
CA GLN A 91 -30.34 4.70 -0.60
C GLN A 91 -29.05 4.69 -1.44
N ASP A 92 -28.78 5.74 -2.22
CA ASP A 92 -27.53 5.84 -3.01
C ASP A 92 -26.29 5.82 -2.10
N VAL A 93 -26.36 6.57 -0.98
CA VAL A 93 -25.26 6.62 0.01
C VAL A 93 -25.11 5.28 0.73
N ALA A 94 -26.22 4.61 1.07
CA ALA A 94 -26.19 3.27 1.64
C ALA A 94 -25.51 2.27 0.69
N ASN A 95 -25.77 2.41 -0.61
CA ASN A 95 -25.19 1.59 -1.64
C ASN A 95 -23.68 1.83 -1.79
N LEU A 96 -23.25 3.09 -1.77
CA LEU A 96 -21.83 3.45 -1.76
C LEU A 96 -21.12 2.85 -0.54
N PHE A 97 -21.67 3.02 0.67
CA PHE A 97 -21.05 2.45 1.87
C PHE A 97 -20.94 0.93 1.82
N LYS A 98 -21.92 0.22 1.24
CA LYS A 98 -21.84 -1.23 1.02
C LYS A 98 -20.73 -1.59 0.03
N ALA A 99 -20.56 -0.81 -1.04
CA ALA A 99 -19.50 -1.02 -2.03
C ALA A 99 -18.11 -0.80 -1.42
N VAL A 100 -17.90 0.31 -0.72
CA VAL A 100 -16.63 0.59 -0.04
C VAL A 100 -16.36 -0.45 1.06
N ALA A 101 -17.37 -0.87 1.84
CA ALA A 101 -17.19 -1.98 2.78
C ALA A 101 -16.69 -3.26 2.10
N ARG A 102 -17.15 -3.56 0.88
CA ARG A 102 -16.65 -4.70 0.10
C ARG A 102 -15.21 -4.50 -0.37
N ALA A 103 -14.82 -3.27 -0.73
CA ALA A 103 -13.45 -2.93 -1.06
C ALA A 103 -12.51 -3.17 0.15
N GLU A 104 -12.88 -2.70 1.35
CA GLU A 104 -12.06 -2.92 2.55
C GLU A 104 -11.94 -4.39 2.93
N GLU A 105 -12.94 -5.20 2.59
CA GLU A 105 -12.83 -6.65 2.71
C GLU A 105 -11.71 -7.22 1.83
N ILE A 106 -11.61 -6.74 0.59
CA ILE A 106 -10.59 -7.16 -0.38
C ILE A 106 -9.20 -6.70 0.08
N HIS A 107 -9.08 -5.46 0.58
CA HIS A 107 -7.82 -4.95 1.14
C HIS A 107 -7.36 -5.79 2.33
N ARG A 108 -8.27 -6.02 3.30
CA ARG A 108 -8.04 -6.88 4.46
C ARG A 108 -7.54 -8.25 4.03
N ASP A 109 -8.22 -8.91 3.10
CA ASP A 109 -7.89 -10.27 2.71
C ASP A 109 -6.56 -10.36 1.95
N ASN A 110 -6.25 -9.36 1.12
CA ASN A 110 -4.95 -9.23 0.46
C ASN A 110 -3.82 -9.08 1.50
N HIS A 111 -3.99 -8.22 2.51
CA HIS A 111 -3.02 -8.08 3.59
C HIS A 111 -2.87 -9.35 4.42
N ALA A 112 -3.98 -9.99 4.78
CA ALA A 112 -4.00 -11.24 5.55
C ALA A 112 -3.22 -12.37 4.86
N GLN A 113 -3.37 -12.48 3.54
CA GLN A 113 -2.63 -13.45 2.75
C GLN A 113 -1.11 -13.20 2.84
N VAL A 114 -0.67 -11.95 2.67
CA VAL A 114 0.77 -11.62 2.75
C VAL A 114 1.32 -11.84 4.15
N ILE A 115 0.57 -11.49 5.21
CA ILE A 115 0.94 -11.76 6.61
C ILE A 115 1.17 -13.27 6.82
N THR A 116 0.24 -14.08 6.31
CA THR A 116 0.33 -15.56 6.38
C THR A 116 1.55 -16.09 5.62
N ASP A 117 1.83 -15.56 4.42
CA ASP A 117 3.00 -15.91 3.62
C ASP A 117 4.32 -15.41 4.23
N MET A 118 4.25 -14.46 5.16
CA MET A 118 5.37 -14.06 6.02
C MET A 118 5.56 -14.97 7.23
N GLY A 119 4.69 -15.96 7.42
CA GLY A 119 4.72 -16.92 8.51
C GLY A 119 4.11 -16.37 9.80
N ALA A 120 3.35 -15.28 9.75
CA ALA A 120 2.66 -14.71 10.90
C ALA A 120 1.14 -14.97 10.81
N THR A 121 0.43 -14.74 11.90
CA THR A 121 -1.04 -14.83 11.94
C THR A 121 -1.62 -13.41 11.85
N PRO A 122 -2.54 -13.12 10.92
CA PRO A 122 -3.22 -11.82 10.89
C PRO A 122 -4.10 -11.66 12.13
N GLU A 123 -3.93 -10.55 12.84
CA GLU A 123 -4.64 -10.26 14.08
C GLU A 123 -5.34 -8.91 13.98
N ASN A 124 -6.61 -8.87 14.36
CA ASN A 124 -7.39 -7.64 14.43
C ASN A 124 -8.10 -7.52 15.78
N ASN A 125 -8.46 -6.29 16.10
CA ASN A 125 -9.29 -5.93 17.24
C ASN A 125 -10.45 -5.07 16.71
N ILE A 126 -11.58 -5.73 16.44
CA ILE A 126 -12.77 -5.06 15.93
C ILE A 126 -13.41 -4.23 17.04
N THR A 127 -13.52 -2.92 16.80
CA THR A 127 -14.19 -1.99 17.70
C THR A 127 -15.62 -1.71 17.23
N THR A 128 -16.50 -1.37 18.16
CA THR A 128 -17.87 -0.98 17.82
C THR A 128 -17.85 0.35 17.05
N PRO A 129 -18.41 0.42 15.82
CA PRO A 129 -18.45 1.65 15.07
C PRO A 129 -19.27 2.74 15.78
N GLN A 130 -18.74 3.96 15.80
CA GLN A 130 -19.51 5.13 16.18
C GLN A 130 -20.29 5.63 14.97
N VAL A 131 -21.61 5.45 15.01
CA VAL A 131 -22.56 5.80 13.94
C VAL A 131 -23.33 7.06 14.31
N ASN A 132 -23.23 8.09 13.47
CA ASN A 132 -23.93 9.38 13.61
C ASN A 132 -24.92 9.59 12.45
N SER A 133 -25.28 10.83 12.11
CA SER A 133 -26.09 11.10 10.90
C SER A 133 -25.33 10.69 9.63
N THR A 134 -26.05 10.46 8.52
CA THR A 134 -25.42 10.12 7.23
C THR A 134 -24.41 11.17 6.78
N ALA A 135 -24.73 12.45 6.98
CA ALA A 135 -23.83 13.55 6.66
C ALA A 135 -22.53 13.50 7.51
N ASP A 136 -22.65 13.29 8.82
CA ASP A 136 -21.49 13.19 9.72
C ASP A 136 -20.63 11.95 9.40
N ASN A 137 -21.27 10.84 9.03
CA ASN A 137 -20.58 9.60 8.68
C ASN A 137 -19.79 9.79 7.37
N LEU A 138 -20.34 10.49 6.37
CA LEU A 138 -19.62 10.87 5.15
C LEU A 138 -18.43 11.80 5.47
N ASP A 139 -18.63 12.83 6.29
CA ASP A 139 -17.57 13.75 6.73
C ASP A 139 -16.42 13.01 7.44
N LYS A 140 -16.77 12.01 8.24
CA LYS A 140 -15.81 11.13 8.91
C LYS A 140 -15.07 10.21 7.94
N SER A 141 -15.76 9.67 6.94
CA SER A 141 -15.17 8.76 5.93
C SER A 141 -14.07 9.47 5.12
N MET A 142 -14.23 10.76 4.83
CA MET A 142 -13.22 11.56 4.13
C MET A 142 -12.03 11.96 5.02
N GLY A 143 -12.10 11.81 6.35
CA GLY A 143 -11.05 12.24 7.30
C GLY A 143 -11.29 13.62 7.95
N GLY A 144 -12.54 14.04 8.13
CA GLY A 144 -12.92 15.33 8.72
C GLY A 144 -12.48 15.57 10.19
N ASN A 145 -12.81 16.77 10.68
CA ASN A 145 -12.29 17.41 11.91
C ASN A 145 -12.77 16.81 13.26
N LEU A 146 -13.14 15.53 13.29
CA LEU A 146 -13.57 14.82 14.51
C LEU A 146 -12.36 14.10 15.11
N SER A 147 -11.84 14.65 16.21
CA SER A 147 -10.62 14.26 16.92
C SER A 147 -10.60 12.87 17.56
N ASN A 148 -11.46 11.94 17.14
CA ASN A 148 -11.59 10.63 17.76
C ASN A 148 -11.26 9.51 16.76
N ALA A 149 -9.96 9.21 16.68
CA ALA A 149 -9.34 7.93 16.33
C ALA A 149 -9.66 7.25 14.97
N ILE A 150 -10.62 7.72 14.19
CA ILE A 150 -10.91 7.15 12.88
C ILE A 150 -10.24 8.03 11.82
N LYS A 151 -9.11 7.50 11.37
CA LYS A 151 -8.43 7.94 10.16
C LYS A 151 -9.33 7.53 8.99
N GLY A 152 -9.78 8.50 8.20
CA GLY A 152 -10.59 8.24 7.00
C GLY A 152 -9.70 8.05 5.76
N GLU A 153 -10.34 7.87 4.61
CA GLU A 153 -9.70 7.56 3.32
C GLU A 153 -8.55 8.51 2.96
N SER A 154 -8.71 9.82 3.24
CA SER A 154 -7.64 10.79 2.95
C SER A 154 -6.37 10.54 3.77
N TYR A 155 -6.47 10.09 5.02
CA TYR A 155 -5.26 9.74 5.79
C TYR A 155 -4.56 8.52 5.21
N GLU A 156 -5.34 7.53 4.79
CA GLU A 156 -4.81 6.30 4.20
C GLU A 156 -4.09 6.60 2.90
N ARG A 157 -4.74 7.38 2.03
CA ARG A 157 -4.22 7.87 0.76
C ARG A 157 -2.99 8.78 0.92
N ASP A 158 -3.07 9.78 1.79
CA ASP A 158 -2.08 10.87 1.82
C ASP A 158 -0.90 10.60 2.77
N SER A 159 -1.03 9.62 3.67
CA SER A 159 -0.02 9.36 4.71
C SER A 159 0.27 7.88 4.91
N MET A 160 -0.73 7.08 5.31
CA MET A 160 -0.49 5.70 5.76
C MET A 160 0.13 4.81 4.68
N TYR A 161 -0.55 4.67 3.54
CA TYR A 161 -0.10 3.79 2.47
C TYR A 161 1.19 4.29 1.81
N PRO A 162 1.39 5.60 1.54
CA PRO A 162 2.68 6.11 1.10
C PRO A 162 3.84 5.72 2.02
N GLU A 163 3.68 5.86 3.35
CA GLU A 163 4.70 5.45 4.32
C GLU A 163 4.95 3.94 4.29
N PHE A 164 3.88 3.14 4.20
CA PHE A 164 3.98 1.68 4.19
C PHE A 164 4.65 1.17 2.90
N ILE A 165 4.37 1.79 1.77
CA ILE A 165 4.97 1.53 0.46
C ILE A 165 6.49 1.78 0.51
N GLU A 166 6.92 2.92 1.05
CA GLU A 166 8.34 3.24 1.15
C GLU A 166 9.09 2.25 2.05
N GLN A 167 8.47 1.82 3.16
CA GLN A 167 9.04 0.79 4.01
C GLN A 167 9.14 -0.57 3.29
N ALA A 168 8.08 -0.99 2.58
CA ALA A 168 8.08 -2.23 1.83
C ALA A 168 9.14 -2.26 0.72
N LYS A 169 9.38 -1.11 0.05
CA LYS A 169 10.49 -0.94 -0.89
C LYS A 169 11.85 -1.07 -0.21
N ALA A 170 12.04 -0.40 0.94
CA ALA A 170 13.29 -0.44 1.69
C ALA A 170 13.65 -1.88 2.13
N GLU A 171 12.65 -2.68 2.49
CA GLU A 171 12.81 -4.08 2.87
C GLU A 171 12.77 -5.07 1.69
N ASN A 172 12.60 -4.59 0.45
CA ASN A 172 12.43 -5.40 -0.76
C ASN A 172 11.30 -6.44 -0.64
N ASN A 173 10.21 -6.09 0.04
CA ASN A 173 9.05 -6.96 0.24
C ASN A 173 8.00 -6.71 -0.86
N ALA A 174 8.25 -7.29 -2.04
CA ALA A 174 7.39 -7.11 -3.21
C ALA A 174 5.92 -7.52 -2.99
N PRO A 175 5.60 -8.63 -2.28
CA PRO A 175 4.20 -8.96 -1.97
C PRO A 175 3.50 -7.88 -1.15
N ALA A 176 4.15 -7.36 -0.10
CA ALA A 176 3.59 -6.29 0.73
C ALA A 176 3.42 -4.98 -0.06
N LEU A 177 4.44 -4.61 -0.84
CA LEU A 177 4.39 -3.44 -1.72
C LEU A 177 3.17 -3.49 -2.64
N LYS A 178 2.94 -4.64 -3.29
CA LYS A 178 1.83 -4.81 -4.21
C LYS A 178 0.48 -4.58 -3.52
N THR A 179 0.26 -5.17 -2.35
CA THR A 179 -1.02 -5.01 -1.65
C THR A 179 -1.25 -3.59 -1.13
N PHE A 180 -0.20 -2.87 -0.72
CA PHE A 180 -0.32 -1.47 -0.34
C PHE A 180 -0.60 -0.55 -1.55
N GLU A 181 0.00 -0.81 -2.71
CA GLU A 181 -0.28 -0.06 -3.94
C GLU A 181 -1.70 -0.28 -4.45
N LEU A 182 -2.24 -1.51 -4.30
CA LEU A 182 -3.63 -1.81 -4.65
C LEU A 182 -4.62 -1.02 -3.77
N ALA A 183 -4.46 -1.07 -2.45
CA ALA A 183 -5.33 -0.35 -1.52
C ALA A 183 -5.27 1.17 -1.75
N LEU A 184 -4.06 1.75 -1.88
CA LEU A 184 -3.88 3.17 -2.18
C LEU A 184 -4.64 3.64 -3.45
N ALA A 185 -4.69 2.80 -4.48
CA ALA A 185 -5.43 3.11 -5.71
C ALA A 185 -6.95 3.19 -5.46
N ALA A 186 -7.48 2.32 -4.60
CA ALA A 186 -8.88 2.31 -4.20
C ALA A 186 -9.23 3.48 -3.26
N GLU A 187 -8.41 3.78 -2.24
CA GLU A 187 -8.72 4.84 -1.26
C GLU A 187 -8.81 6.22 -1.91
N THR A 188 -8.05 6.42 -2.99
CA THR A 188 -8.16 7.63 -3.81
C THR A 188 -9.56 7.80 -4.38
N GLN A 189 -10.16 6.71 -4.90
CA GLN A 189 -11.50 6.71 -5.46
C GLN A 189 -12.56 6.81 -4.36
N HIS A 190 -12.36 6.13 -3.23
CA HIS A 190 -13.30 6.18 -2.10
C HIS A 190 -13.46 7.61 -1.57
N ALA A 191 -12.34 8.31 -1.34
CA ALA A 191 -12.38 9.70 -0.89
C ALA A 191 -13.14 10.60 -1.87
N ASP A 192 -12.91 10.45 -3.17
CA ASP A 192 -13.57 11.23 -4.22
C ASP A 192 -15.07 10.93 -4.30
N LEU A 193 -15.47 9.65 -4.21
CA LEU A 193 -16.88 9.23 -4.22
C LEU A 193 -17.62 9.74 -2.99
N PHE A 194 -17.01 9.65 -1.80
CA PHE A 194 -17.61 10.20 -0.59
C PHE A 194 -17.79 11.71 -0.69
N SER A 195 -16.82 12.44 -1.24
CA SER A 195 -16.95 13.88 -1.46
C SER A 195 -18.11 14.21 -2.39
N GLN A 196 -18.23 13.48 -3.50
CA GLN A 196 -19.29 13.71 -4.49
C GLN A 196 -20.69 13.48 -3.91
N VAL A 197 -20.92 12.37 -3.21
CA VAL A 197 -22.23 12.12 -2.60
C VAL A 197 -22.51 13.06 -1.43
N ARG A 198 -21.47 13.56 -0.75
CA ARG A 198 -21.60 14.50 0.36
C ARG A 198 -22.00 15.90 -0.10
N GLU A 199 -21.43 16.36 -1.22
CA GLU A 199 -21.76 17.66 -1.83
C GLU A 199 -23.20 17.72 -2.35
N ASP A 200 -23.74 16.59 -2.82
CA ASP A 200 -25.07 16.49 -3.41
C ASP A 200 -26.06 15.68 -2.56
N LEU A 201 -25.82 15.60 -1.24
CA LEU A 201 -26.49 14.66 -0.34
C LEU A 201 -28.03 14.68 -0.43
N ASP A 202 -28.65 15.86 -0.56
CA ASP A 202 -30.11 15.99 -0.61
C ASP A 202 -30.74 15.28 -1.82
N ASN A 203 -29.98 15.10 -2.91
CA ASN A 203 -30.43 14.42 -4.12
C ASN A 203 -30.10 12.90 -4.12
N ARG A 204 -29.43 12.39 -3.07
CA ARG A 204 -28.98 10.99 -2.96
C ARG A 204 -29.98 10.08 -2.23
N ARG A 205 -31.26 10.42 -2.28
CA ARG A 205 -32.37 9.70 -1.60
C ARG A 205 -32.64 8.34 -2.25
N GLU A 206 -32.80 8.35 -3.56
CA GLU A 206 -33.09 7.16 -4.36
C GLU A 206 -31.79 6.48 -4.81
N ALA A 207 -31.82 5.17 -5.07
CA ALA A 207 -30.70 4.48 -5.69
C ALA A 207 -30.55 4.95 -7.15
N SER A 208 -29.66 5.89 -7.40
CA SER A 208 -29.40 6.44 -8.73
C SER A 208 -28.21 5.77 -9.43
N ASN A 209 -27.26 5.25 -8.65
CA ASN A 209 -26.05 4.62 -9.15
C ASN A 209 -26.02 3.11 -8.89
N SER A 210 -25.33 2.39 -9.77
CA SER A 210 -24.93 1.00 -9.55
C SER A 210 -23.43 0.99 -9.25
N TYR A 211 -23.08 0.49 -8.07
CA TYR A 211 -21.69 0.45 -7.65
C TYR A 211 -21.02 -0.86 -8.02
N PHE A 212 -19.81 -0.75 -8.59
CA PHE A 212 -18.97 -1.87 -9.01
C PHE A 212 -17.66 -1.82 -8.25
N VAL A 213 -17.18 -2.98 -7.78
CA VAL A 213 -15.93 -3.08 -7.01
C VAL A 213 -14.98 -4.03 -7.73
N CYS A 214 -13.72 -3.63 -7.87
CA CYS A 214 -12.69 -4.50 -8.40
C CYS A 214 -12.34 -5.59 -7.39
N THR A 215 -12.59 -6.86 -7.71
CA THR A 215 -12.33 -8.02 -6.83
C THR A 215 -10.86 -8.31 -6.56
N VAL A 216 -9.95 -7.52 -7.16
CA VAL A 216 -8.50 -7.62 -6.97
C VAL A 216 -7.98 -6.45 -6.14
N SER A 217 -8.36 -5.22 -6.50
CA SER A 217 -7.80 -4.00 -5.94
C SER A 217 -8.70 -3.29 -4.94
N GLY A 218 -10.02 -3.54 -4.94
CA GLY A 218 -10.99 -2.75 -4.18
C GLY A 218 -11.43 -1.46 -4.88
N GLU A 219 -10.85 -1.10 -6.04
CA GLU A 219 -11.27 0.10 -6.79
C GLU A 219 -12.79 0.10 -7.04
N THR A 220 -13.43 1.22 -6.68
CA THR A 220 -14.89 1.34 -6.65
C THR A 220 -15.36 2.36 -7.68
N PHE A 221 -16.39 1.99 -8.44
CA PHE A 221 -16.96 2.80 -9.52
C PHE A 221 -18.46 2.98 -9.30
N ASP A 222 -19.00 4.16 -9.58
CA ASP A 222 -20.43 4.48 -9.48
C ASP A 222 -21.22 4.20 -10.79
N HIS A 223 -20.54 3.63 -11.77
CA HIS A 223 -21.07 3.17 -13.05
C HIS A 223 -20.25 1.99 -13.55
N GLN A 224 -20.79 1.22 -14.49
CA GLN A 224 -20.03 0.15 -15.15
C GLN A 224 -18.89 0.78 -15.96
N PRO A 225 -17.61 0.47 -15.66
CA PRO A 225 -16.48 0.99 -16.43
C PRO A 225 -16.51 0.53 -17.89
N GLU A 226 -16.08 1.38 -18.83
CA GLU A 226 -16.08 1.07 -20.27
C GLU A 226 -15.13 -0.09 -20.63
N ALA A 227 -14.05 -0.26 -19.88
CA ALA A 227 -13.24 -1.47 -19.92
C ALA A 227 -13.84 -2.46 -18.91
N GLU A 228 -14.19 -3.67 -19.36
CA GLU A 228 -14.67 -4.80 -18.52
C GLU A 228 -13.62 -5.27 -17.48
N ALA A 229 -12.50 -4.55 -17.37
CA ALA A 229 -11.34 -4.84 -16.57
C ALA A 229 -11.01 -3.62 -15.71
N CYS A 230 -10.82 -3.83 -14.40
CA CYS A 230 -10.38 -2.74 -13.53
C CYS A 230 -8.93 -2.33 -13.87
N PRO A 231 -8.51 -1.08 -13.66
CA PRO A 231 -7.17 -0.60 -14.04
C PRO A 231 -6.04 -1.46 -13.49
N SER A 232 -6.23 -1.98 -12.27
CA SER A 232 -5.26 -2.86 -11.60
C SER A 232 -5.24 -4.31 -12.13
N ASN A 233 -6.18 -4.71 -13.00
CA ASN A 233 -6.26 -6.02 -13.63
C ASN A 233 -6.80 -5.93 -15.08
N PRO A 234 -5.99 -5.50 -16.05
CA PRO A 234 -6.43 -5.21 -17.42
C PRO A 234 -6.80 -6.45 -18.26
N ASN A 235 -6.65 -7.67 -17.74
CA ASN A 235 -6.77 -8.93 -18.50
C ASN A 235 -7.90 -9.86 -18.03
N GLY A 236 -8.79 -9.44 -17.12
CA GLY A 236 -9.85 -10.32 -16.63
C GLY A 236 -11.08 -9.58 -16.11
N GLU A 237 -12.23 -10.23 -16.23
CA GLU A 237 -13.47 -9.86 -15.54
C GLU A 237 -13.21 -9.92 -14.04
N SER A 238 -13.02 -8.76 -13.41
CA SER A 238 -12.76 -8.63 -11.98
C SER A 238 -13.61 -7.55 -11.35
N LEU A 239 -14.79 -7.28 -11.91
CA LEU A 239 -15.73 -6.31 -11.36
C LEU A 239 -16.94 -7.05 -10.81
N GLU A 240 -17.24 -6.80 -9.55
CA GLU A 240 -18.43 -7.29 -8.86
C GLU A 240 -19.41 -6.12 -8.75
N GLN A 241 -20.63 -6.29 -9.28
CA GLN A 241 -21.72 -5.35 -8.98
C GLN A 241 -22.26 -5.65 -7.58
N ILE A 242 -22.30 -4.67 -6.70
CA ILE A 242 -22.65 -4.90 -5.30
C ILE A 242 -24.17 -4.86 -5.09
N ILE A 243 -24.92 -4.08 -5.90
CA ILE A 243 -26.36 -3.81 -5.74
C ILE A 243 -27.03 -3.53 -7.08
#